data_AF-A0A0K1F029-F1
#
_entry.id   AF-A0A0K1F029-F1
#
_cell.length_a   1.000
_cell.length_b   1.000
_cell.length_c   1.000
_cell.angle_alpha   90.00
_cell.angle_beta   90.00
_cell.angle_gamma   90.00
#
_symmetry.space_group_name_H-M   'P 1'
#
loop_
_entity.id
_entity.type
_entity.pdbx_description
1 polymer ?
#
loop_
_entity_poly.entity_id
_entity_poly.type
_entity_poly.pdbx_seq_one_letter_code
_entity_poly.pdbx_strand_id
1 'polypeptide(L)'
;MFWSLVSLFVLIGIIRLVVMLVKGFMAWLGRGKPIQRAAENRELPDDVRKAAAQLDFYYRLKGYRKEMGKPTRLTITQLRSIAEAERLVRNDRADHMRVGWYQVVILFLVGSVAGLILEQVWMFVTEGLTEGRYGLVWGPFSPLYGVGAVLLTLICLRMRKREAAWWQVFLVAMVVGGLLEQVTGWGMETFMGAVSWDYTNVPGAITKWVAVPFLFFWGVLGLVWANLITPWLLSVIGEPTTRRQVVFVLFLAAYLALDIFMTLACFTRRAARDAGIPPRNDFELWVDERFSNEFMSNRFQNMIVGE
;
A
#
# COMPACT_ATOMS: atom_id res chain seq x y z
N MET A 1 -4.03 19.53 34.37
CA MET A 1 -5.25 18.72 34.13
C MET A 1 -6.29 19.44 33.26
N PHE A 2 -6.77 20.64 33.60
CA PHE A 2 -7.78 21.37 32.79
C PHE A 2 -7.36 21.59 31.32
N TRP A 3 -6.17 22.14 31.09
CA TRP A 3 -5.64 22.36 29.73
C TRP A 3 -5.40 21.07 28.94
N SER A 4 -5.09 19.96 29.62
CA SER A 4 -4.96 18.63 29.02
C SER A 4 -6.30 18.05 28.56
N LEU A 5 -7.38 18.35 29.29
CA LEU A 5 -8.74 17.96 28.88
C LEU A 5 -9.22 18.84 27.71
N VAL A 6 -8.98 20.15 27.78
CA VAL A 6 -9.30 21.08 26.68
C VAL A 6 -8.57 20.69 25.40
N SER A 7 -7.27 20.38 25.47
CA SER A 7 -6.50 19.93 24.30
C SER A 7 -7.02 18.60 23.75
N LEU A 8 -7.44 17.65 24.60
CA LEU A 8 -8.06 16.40 24.18
C LEU A 8 -9.39 16.63 23.44
N PHE A 9 -10.25 17.52 23.94
CA PHE A 9 -11.51 17.86 23.27
C PHE A 9 -11.28 18.56 21.93
N VAL A 10 -10.31 19.47 21.85
CA VAL A 10 -9.91 20.12 20.60
C VAL A 10 -9.37 19.08 19.61
N LEU A 11 -8.52 18.15 20.05
CA LEU A 11 -8.00 17.07 19.22
C LEU A 11 -9.12 16.17 18.69
N ILE A 12 -10.07 15.76 19.53
CA ILE A 12 -11.24 14.97 19.10
C ILE A 12 -12.07 15.76 18.09
N GLY A 13 -12.25 17.07 18.30
CA GLY A 13 -12.94 17.97 17.37
C GLY A 13 -12.24 18.02 15.99
N ILE A 14 -10.92 18.19 15.97
CA ILE A 14 -10.10 18.19 14.75
C ILE A 14 -10.20 16.84 14.05
N ILE A 15 -10.05 15.72 14.77
CA ILE A 15 -10.17 14.37 14.20
C ILE A 15 -11.54 14.18 13.56
N ARG A 16 -12.62 14.59 14.23
CA ARG A 16 -13.98 14.50 13.69
C ARG A 16 -14.15 15.36 12.44
N LEU A 17 -13.62 16.57 12.44
CA LEU A 17 -13.64 17.47 11.28
C LEU A 17 -12.89 16.84 10.10
N VAL A 18 -11.68 16.33 10.31
CA VAL A 18 -10.90 15.65 9.27
C VAL A 18 -11.64 14.44 8.72
N VAL A 19 -12.19 13.58 9.59
CA VAL A 19 -12.98 12.42 9.16
C VAL A 19 -14.21 12.84 8.35
N MET A 20 -14.89 13.92 8.75
CA MET A 20 -16.04 14.45 8.03
C MET A 20 -15.63 15.01 6.65
N LEU A 21 -14.52 15.76 6.58
CA LEU A 21 -13.98 16.30 5.34
C LEU A 21 -13.53 15.19 4.39
N VAL A 22 -12.83 14.17 4.89
CA VAL A 22 -12.43 12.99 4.10
C VAL A 22 -13.66 12.25 3.58
N LYS A 23 -14.67 12.01 4.43
CA LYS A 23 -15.93 11.37 3.99
C LYS A 23 -16.65 12.21 2.94
N GLY A 24 -16.71 13.52 3.12
CA GLY A 24 -17.29 14.46 2.16
C GLY A 24 -16.54 14.45 0.82
N PHE A 25 -15.22 14.48 0.88
CA PHE A 25 -14.34 14.42 -0.28
C PHE A 25 -14.48 13.10 -1.04
N MET A 26 -14.49 11.96 -0.34
CA MET A 26 -14.70 10.64 -0.93
C MET A 26 -16.10 10.52 -1.56
N ALA A 27 -17.13 11.07 -0.91
CA ALA A 27 -18.47 11.12 -1.49
C ALA A 27 -18.53 12.01 -2.75
N TRP A 28 -17.80 13.13 -2.76
CA TRP A 28 -17.71 14.07 -3.88
C TRP A 28 -16.91 13.54 -5.07
N LEU A 29 -15.83 12.79 -4.81
CA LEU A 29 -15.07 12.01 -5.79
C LEU A 29 -15.98 11.04 -6.54
N GLY A 30 -17.01 10.53 -5.86
CA GLY A 30 -18.09 9.76 -6.43
C GLY A 30 -18.31 8.49 -5.62
N ARG A 31 -19.58 8.15 -5.38
CA ARG A 31 -19.93 6.80 -4.98
C ARG A 31 -19.71 5.91 -6.20
N GLY A 32 -18.93 4.83 -6.01
CA GLY A 32 -18.77 3.83 -7.05
C GLY A 32 -20.13 3.45 -7.66
N LYS A 33 -20.17 3.26 -8.98
CA LYS A 33 -21.29 2.57 -9.62
C LYS A 33 -21.51 1.23 -8.92
N PRO A 34 -22.77 0.82 -8.71
CA PRO A 34 -23.07 -0.45 -8.09
C PRO A 34 -22.40 -1.61 -8.84
N ILE A 35 -22.10 -2.67 -8.08
CA ILE A 35 -21.46 -3.93 -8.46
C ILE A 35 -22.01 -4.55 -9.77
N GLN A 36 -23.21 -4.14 -10.20
CA GLN A 36 -23.91 -4.59 -11.41
C GLN A 36 -23.08 -4.49 -12.70
N ARG A 37 -22.20 -3.48 -12.85
CA ARG A 37 -21.39 -3.36 -14.07
C ARG A 37 -20.32 -4.43 -14.26
N ALA A 38 -19.81 -5.02 -13.17
CA ALA A 38 -18.87 -6.12 -13.26
C ALA A 38 -19.53 -7.42 -13.80
N ALA A 39 -20.86 -7.51 -13.70
CA ALA A 39 -21.67 -8.63 -14.19
C ALA A 39 -22.37 -8.32 -15.53
N GLU A 40 -22.38 -7.07 -16.00
CA GLU A 40 -23.10 -6.68 -17.24
C GLU A 40 -22.55 -7.39 -18.50
N ASN A 41 -21.30 -7.85 -18.49
CA ASN A 41 -20.62 -8.41 -19.66
C ASN A 41 -20.26 -9.91 -19.53
N ARG A 42 -20.76 -10.61 -18.50
CA ARG A 42 -20.45 -12.04 -18.26
C ARG A 42 -21.56 -12.73 -17.48
N GLU A 43 -21.89 -13.96 -17.86
CA GLU A 43 -22.74 -14.81 -17.03
C GLU A 43 -22.02 -15.21 -15.73
N LEU A 44 -22.62 -14.85 -14.60
CA LEU A 44 -22.10 -15.23 -13.29
C LEU A 44 -22.40 -16.71 -13.01
N PRO A 45 -21.42 -17.47 -12.48
CA PRO A 45 -21.65 -18.79 -11.90
C PRO A 45 -22.81 -18.80 -10.90
N ASP A 46 -23.55 -19.90 -10.81
CA ASP A 46 -24.78 -19.99 -10.03
C ASP A 46 -24.57 -19.75 -8.53
N ASP A 47 -23.45 -20.22 -7.99
CA ASP A 47 -23.03 -19.99 -6.61
C ASP A 47 -22.73 -18.51 -6.35
N VAL A 48 -22.02 -17.83 -7.26
CA VAL A 48 -21.74 -16.38 -7.20
C VAL A 48 -23.03 -15.58 -7.28
N ARG A 49 -23.95 -15.96 -8.17
CA ARG A 49 -25.25 -15.31 -8.34
C ARG A 49 -26.10 -15.43 -7.07
N LYS A 50 -26.19 -16.63 -6.50
CA LYS A 50 -26.91 -16.88 -5.24
C LYS A 50 -26.31 -16.11 -4.08
N ALA A 51 -24.98 -16.11 -3.95
CA ALA A 51 -24.27 -15.35 -2.92
C ALA A 51 -24.51 -13.84 -3.08
N ALA A 52 -24.45 -13.30 -4.30
CA ALA A 52 -24.72 -11.90 -4.57
C ALA A 52 -26.16 -11.50 -4.24
N ALA A 53 -27.14 -12.34 -4.58
CA ALA A 53 -28.55 -12.12 -4.24
C ALA A 53 -28.79 -12.17 -2.73
N GLN A 54 -28.17 -13.12 -2.02
CA GLN A 54 -28.21 -13.21 -0.56
C GLN A 54 -27.65 -11.95 0.10
N LEU A 55 -26.51 -11.44 -0.39
CA LEU A 55 -25.89 -10.22 0.12
C LEU A 55 -26.76 -9.00 -0.15
N ASP A 56 -27.30 -8.84 -1.36
CA ASP A 56 -28.19 -7.72 -1.69
C ASP A 56 -29.43 -7.69 -0.79
N PHE A 57 -30.06 -8.85 -0.58
CA PHE A 57 -31.16 -8.99 0.38
C PHE A 57 -30.74 -8.58 1.81
N TYR A 58 -29.61 -9.09 2.29
CA TYR A 58 -29.10 -8.75 3.63
C TYR A 58 -28.81 -7.24 3.78
N TYR A 59 -28.15 -6.63 2.81
CA TYR A 59 -27.77 -5.22 2.86
C TYR A 59 -28.98 -4.29 2.77
N ARG A 60 -29.99 -4.62 1.96
CA ARG A 60 -31.28 -3.90 1.93
C ARG A 60 -32.00 -3.98 3.26
N LEU A 61 -32.09 -5.18 3.85
CA LEU A 61 -32.71 -5.39 5.15
C LEU A 61 -32.00 -4.61 6.27
N LYS A 62 -30.66 -4.60 6.25
CA LYS A 62 -29.84 -3.84 7.19
C LYS A 62 -30.08 -2.33 7.06
N GLY A 63 -30.22 -1.82 5.83
CA GLY A 63 -30.58 -0.43 5.55
C GLY A 63 -31.94 -0.06 6.13
N TYR A 64 -32.98 -0.82 5.80
CA TYR A 64 -34.34 -0.61 6.32
C TYR A 64 -34.42 -0.65 7.85
N ARG A 65 -33.71 -1.61 8.47
CA ARG A 65 -33.64 -1.71 9.94
C ARG A 65 -32.95 -0.53 10.60
N LYS A 66 -31.95 0.07 9.95
CA LYS A 66 -31.27 1.27 10.43
C LYS A 66 -32.19 2.49 10.43
N GLU A 67 -33.03 2.63 9.39
CA GLU A 67 -34.06 3.67 9.32
C GLU A 67 -35.13 3.48 10.40
N MET A 68 -35.52 2.23 10.68
CA MET A 68 -36.48 1.85 11.71
C MET A 68 -35.90 1.82 13.14
N GLY A 69 -34.61 2.14 13.33
CA GLY A 69 -33.94 2.11 14.64
C GLY A 69 -33.80 0.71 15.29
N LYS A 70 -33.98 -0.37 14.54
CA LYS A 70 -33.94 -1.76 15.06
C LYS A 70 -32.58 -2.40 14.78
N PRO A 71 -31.84 -2.92 15.79
CA PRO A 71 -30.58 -3.61 15.53
C PRO A 71 -30.80 -4.94 14.77
N THR A 72 -29.89 -5.27 13.86
CA THR A 72 -29.87 -6.59 13.20
C THR A 72 -29.04 -7.53 14.07
N ARG A 73 -29.70 -8.39 14.85
CA ARG A 73 -29.02 -9.46 15.60
C ARG A 73 -28.95 -10.69 14.71
N LEU A 74 -27.75 -11.16 14.43
CA LEU A 74 -27.47 -12.36 13.64
C LEU A 74 -26.83 -13.41 14.53
N THR A 75 -27.13 -14.68 14.27
CA THR A 75 -26.41 -15.79 14.89
C THR A 75 -24.99 -15.91 14.32
N ILE A 76 -24.10 -16.59 15.03
CA ILE A 76 -22.73 -16.86 14.55
C ILE A 76 -22.77 -17.61 13.20
N THR A 77 -23.71 -18.53 13.02
CA THR A 77 -23.90 -19.28 11.77
C THR A 77 -24.33 -18.37 10.62
N GLN A 78 -25.24 -17.41 10.85
CA GLN A 78 -25.63 -16.41 9.86
C GLN A 78 -24.48 -15.44 9.53
N LEU A 79 -23.66 -15.07 10.52
CA LEU A 79 -22.48 -14.25 10.28
C LEU A 79 -21.45 -14.97 9.41
N ARG A 80 -21.21 -16.26 9.65
CA ARG A 80 -20.32 -17.09 8.82
C ARG A 80 -20.83 -17.22 7.39
N SER A 81 -22.13 -17.47 7.19
CA SER A 81 -22.69 -17.60 5.85
C SER A 81 -22.63 -16.28 5.06
N ILE A 82 -22.81 -15.15 5.73
CA ILE A 82 -22.60 -13.82 5.11
C ILE A 82 -21.12 -13.63 4.74
N ALA A 83 -20.20 -13.95 5.65
CA ALA A 83 -18.76 -13.81 5.38
C ALA A 83 -18.28 -14.71 4.23
N GLU A 84 -18.82 -15.92 4.12
CA GLU A 84 -18.56 -16.84 3.00
C GLU A 84 -19.10 -16.28 1.69
N ALA A 85 -20.35 -15.77 1.67
CA ALA A 85 -20.93 -15.13 0.51
C ALA A 85 -20.11 -13.89 0.07
N GLU A 86 -19.68 -13.05 1.02
CA GLU A 86 -18.81 -11.90 0.73
C GLU A 86 -17.47 -12.33 0.14
N ARG A 87 -16.85 -13.37 0.70
CA ARG A 87 -15.59 -13.91 0.19
C ARG A 87 -15.73 -14.43 -1.23
N LEU A 88 -16.82 -15.15 -1.53
CA LEU A 88 -17.07 -15.75 -2.83
C LEU A 88 -17.27 -14.67 -3.92
N VAL A 89 -18.15 -13.69 -3.66
CA VAL A 89 -18.38 -12.56 -4.59
C VAL A 89 -17.10 -11.73 -4.78
N ARG A 90 -16.35 -11.50 -3.70
CA ARG A 90 -15.10 -10.74 -3.75
C ARG A 90 -14.01 -11.44 -4.55
N ASN A 91 -13.86 -12.75 -4.37
CA ASN A 91 -12.87 -13.55 -5.07
C ASN A 91 -13.15 -13.55 -6.58
N ASP A 92 -14.40 -13.82 -6.98
CA ASP A 92 -14.81 -13.78 -8.40
C ASP A 92 -14.54 -12.41 -9.02
N ARG A 93 -14.88 -11.32 -8.29
CA ARG A 93 -14.57 -9.95 -8.74
C ARG A 93 -13.08 -9.75 -8.96
N ALA A 94 -12.25 -10.15 -8.01
CA ALA A 94 -10.80 -9.96 -8.11
C ALA A 94 -10.19 -10.79 -9.25
N ASP A 95 -10.71 -11.98 -9.53
CA ASP A 95 -10.25 -12.82 -10.65
C ASP A 95 -10.58 -12.20 -12.02
N HIS A 96 -11.69 -11.50 -12.12
CA HIS A 96 -12.16 -10.90 -13.38
C HIS A 96 -11.81 -9.41 -13.53
N MET A 97 -11.31 -8.77 -12.47
CA MET A 97 -10.90 -7.36 -12.52
C MET A 97 -9.68 -7.17 -13.45
N ARG A 98 -9.76 -6.15 -14.29
CA ARG A 98 -8.61 -5.68 -15.08
C ARG A 98 -7.86 -4.63 -14.27
N VAL A 99 -6.61 -4.93 -13.93
CA VAL A 99 -5.71 -3.95 -13.29
C VAL A 99 -5.14 -3.05 -14.39
N GLY A 100 -5.59 -1.81 -14.43
CA GLY A 100 -5.05 -0.75 -15.27
C GLY A 100 -4.18 0.22 -14.47
N TRP A 101 -3.75 1.30 -15.13
CA TRP A 101 -2.90 2.33 -14.51
C TRP A 101 -3.52 2.93 -13.24
N TYR A 102 -4.85 3.12 -13.21
CA TYR A 102 -5.57 3.66 -12.06
C TYR A 102 -5.37 2.79 -10.81
N GLN A 103 -5.56 1.48 -10.94
CA GLN A 103 -5.36 0.54 -9.85
C GLN A 103 -3.89 0.48 -9.45
N VAL A 104 -2.96 0.49 -10.41
CA VAL A 104 -1.52 0.47 -10.13
C VAL A 104 -1.10 1.65 -9.26
N VAL A 105 -1.52 2.87 -9.58
CA VAL A 105 -1.16 4.06 -8.79
C VAL A 105 -1.73 3.97 -7.36
N ILE A 106 -2.98 3.53 -7.21
CA ILE A 106 -3.59 3.40 -5.87
C ILE A 106 -2.92 2.27 -5.08
N LEU A 107 -2.65 1.13 -5.71
CA LEU A 107 -1.94 0.00 -5.11
C LEU A 107 -0.56 0.45 -4.63
N PHE A 108 0.17 1.19 -5.46
CA PHE A 108 1.47 1.74 -5.10
C PHE A 108 1.35 2.69 -3.90
N LEU A 109 0.42 3.65 -3.93
CA LEU A 109 0.26 4.64 -2.86
C LEU A 109 -0.13 3.97 -1.53
N VAL A 110 -1.16 3.11 -1.56
CA VAL A 110 -1.62 2.38 -0.37
C VAL A 110 -0.54 1.44 0.15
N GLY A 111 0.13 0.71 -0.74
CA GLY A 111 1.25 -0.17 -0.39
C GLY A 111 2.42 0.59 0.23
N SER A 112 2.78 1.74 -0.32
CA SER A 112 3.85 2.61 0.16
C SER A 112 3.63 3.04 1.61
N VAL A 113 2.40 3.48 1.92
CA VAL A 113 2.04 3.95 3.27
C VAL A 113 1.81 2.78 4.22
N ALA A 114 1.10 1.72 3.78
CA ALA A 114 0.79 0.58 4.62
C ALA A 114 2.04 -0.22 5.02
N GLY A 115 3.01 -0.36 4.10
CA GLY A 115 4.30 -0.97 4.40
C GLY A 115 5.05 -0.20 5.49
N LEU A 116 5.07 1.14 5.40
CA LEU A 116 5.68 1.98 6.43
C LEU A 116 4.99 1.84 7.80
N ILE A 117 3.66 1.82 7.82
CA ILE A 117 2.92 1.61 9.07
C ILE A 117 3.24 0.23 9.66
N LEU A 118 3.27 -0.81 8.84
CA LEU A 118 3.58 -2.16 9.28
C LEU A 118 5.00 -2.24 9.87
N GLU A 119 5.96 -1.64 9.19
CA GLU A 119 7.36 -1.59 9.64
C GLU A 119 7.49 -0.77 10.94
N GLN A 120 6.82 0.38 11.03
CA GLN A 120 6.83 1.19 12.24
C GLN A 120 6.26 0.42 13.44
N VAL A 121 5.15 -0.30 13.24
CA VAL A 121 4.54 -1.14 14.29
C VAL A 121 5.48 -2.27 14.69
N TRP A 122 6.12 -2.91 13.71
CA TRP A 122 7.10 -3.96 13.96
C TRP A 122 8.25 -3.44 14.83
N MET A 123 8.92 -2.36 14.40
CA MET A 123 10.03 -1.74 15.12
C MET A 123 9.65 -1.27 16.52
N PHE A 124 8.46 -0.71 16.68
CA PHE A 124 7.97 -0.29 17.98
C PHE A 124 7.78 -1.48 18.94
N VAL A 125 7.27 -2.61 18.43
CA VAL A 125 7.05 -3.82 19.24
C VAL A 125 8.37 -4.55 19.55
N THR A 126 9.31 -4.60 18.61
CA THR A 126 10.56 -5.37 18.77
C THR A 126 11.66 -4.58 19.47
N GLU A 127 11.81 -3.30 19.15
CA GLU A 127 12.96 -2.48 19.55
C GLU A 127 12.57 -1.22 20.34
N GLY A 128 11.27 -0.89 20.40
CA GLY A 128 10.79 0.34 21.05
C GLY A 128 11.12 1.63 20.29
N LEU A 129 11.62 1.52 19.06
CA LEU A 129 12.01 2.66 18.22
C LEU A 129 10.82 3.19 17.41
N THR A 130 10.75 4.52 17.31
CA THR A 130 9.73 5.25 16.53
C THR A 130 10.30 5.92 15.28
N GLU A 131 11.45 5.44 14.81
CA GLU A 131 12.11 6.01 13.64
C GLU A 131 11.31 5.75 12.36
N GLY A 132 11.13 6.81 11.58
CA GLY A 132 10.38 6.74 10.33
C GLY A 132 11.27 6.32 9.18
N ARG A 133 11.00 5.17 8.57
CA ARG A 133 11.75 4.60 7.43
C ARG A 133 11.27 5.10 6.07
N TYR A 134 11.09 6.41 5.98
CA TYR A 134 10.57 7.02 4.76
C TYR A 134 11.51 6.75 3.57
N GLY A 135 10.94 6.47 2.40
CA GLY A 135 11.70 6.24 1.17
C GLY A 135 11.74 7.44 0.23
N LEU A 136 10.96 8.50 0.50
CA LEU A 136 10.91 9.73 -0.30
C LEU A 136 11.09 10.99 0.56
N VAL A 137 11.51 12.09 -0.07
CA VAL A 137 11.72 13.38 0.62
C VAL A 137 10.41 14.02 1.06
N TRP A 138 9.30 13.77 0.35
CA TRP A 138 7.99 14.25 0.75
C TRP A 138 7.04 13.13 1.16
N GLY A 139 6.16 13.42 2.13
CA GLY A 139 5.07 12.54 2.56
C GLY A 139 5.49 11.16 3.13
N PRO A 140 4.56 10.38 3.68
CA PRO A 140 4.88 9.08 4.27
C PRO A 140 4.92 7.96 3.21
N PHE A 141 5.84 8.05 2.25
CA PHE A 141 5.92 7.11 1.12
C PHE A 141 7.22 6.31 1.12
N SER A 142 7.12 5.00 0.87
CA SER A 142 8.24 4.10 0.61
C SER A 142 8.04 3.43 -0.76
N PRO A 143 8.84 3.79 -1.78
CA PRO A 143 8.74 3.21 -3.10
C PRO A 143 8.94 1.70 -3.11
N LEU A 144 9.82 1.18 -2.24
CA LEU A 144 10.03 -0.26 -2.09
C LEU A 144 8.72 -0.99 -1.77
N TYR A 145 7.97 -0.51 -0.77
CA TYR A 145 6.70 -1.12 -0.38
C TYR A 145 5.59 -0.91 -1.40
N GLY A 146 5.56 0.26 -2.04
CA GLY A 146 4.63 0.52 -3.14
C GLY A 146 4.85 -0.42 -4.32
N VAL A 147 6.10 -0.57 -4.78
CA VAL A 147 6.46 -1.51 -5.85
C VAL A 147 6.18 -2.94 -5.43
N GLY A 148 6.54 -3.34 -4.21
CA GLY A 148 6.26 -4.68 -3.67
C GLY A 148 4.77 -5.01 -3.68
N ALA A 149 3.92 -4.10 -3.23
CA ALA A 149 2.46 -4.27 -3.25
C ALA A 149 1.92 -4.43 -4.68
N VAL A 150 2.40 -3.63 -5.64
CA VAL A 150 1.99 -3.74 -7.05
C VAL A 150 2.45 -5.07 -7.64
N LEU A 151 3.73 -5.43 -7.49
CA LEU A 151 4.31 -6.66 -8.04
C LEU A 151 3.60 -7.90 -7.49
N LEU A 152 3.48 -7.99 -6.16
CA LEU A 152 2.77 -9.10 -5.51
C LEU A 152 1.32 -9.19 -6.02
N THR A 153 0.61 -8.07 -6.14
CA THR A 153 -0.77 -8.06 -6.64
C THR A 153 -0.85 -8.59 -8.08
N LEU A 154 0.00 -8.11 -8.98
CA LEU A 154 0.00 -8.52 -10.39
C LEU A 154 0.33 -10.01 -10.57
N ILE A 155 1.33 -10.49 -9.83
CA ILE A 155 1.74 -11.89 -9.86
C ILE A 155 0.66 -12.76 -9.24
N CYS A 156 0.15 -12.41 -8.07
CA CYS A 156 -0.93 -13.15 -7.42
C CYS A 156 -2.16 -13.26 -8.33
N LEU A 157 -2.56 -12.17 -9.01
CA LEU A 157 -3.64 -12.23 -10.00
C LEU A 157 -3.33 -13.17 -11.15
N ARG A 158 -2.10 -13.13 -11.67
CA ARG A 158 -1.67 -14.02 -12.76
C ARG A 158 -1.72 -15.49 -12.35
N MET A 159 -1.37 -15.78 -11.10
CA MET A 159 -1.35 -17.12 -10.52
C MET A 159 -2.75 -17.63 -10.19
N ARG A 160 -3.62 -16.78 -9.64
CA ARG A 160 -5.04 -17.10 -9.43
C ARG A 160 -5.74 -17.45 -10.74
N LYS A 161 -5.49 -16.67 -11.81
CA LYS A 161 -6.01 -16.96 -13.17
C LYS A 161 -5.49 -18.26 -13.78
N ARG A 162 -4.38 -18.82 -13.28
CA ARG A 162 -3.85 -20.12 -13.70
C ARG A 162 -4.25 -21.25 -12.75
N GLU A 163 -5.07 -20.96 -11.75
CA GLU A 163 -5.41 -21.91 -10.68
C GLU A 163 -4.16 -22.52 -10.04
N ALA A 164 -3.13 -21.70 -9.87
CA ALA A 164 -1.84 -22.15 -9.36
C ALA A 164 -1.98 -22.73 -7.95
N ALA A 165 -1.34 -23.87 -7.72
CA ALA A 165 -1.27 -24.49 -6.41
C ALA A 165 -0.55 -23.58 -5.41
N TRP A 166 -0.85 -23.75 -4.12
CA TRP A 166 -0.29 -22.92 -3.05
C TRP A 166 1.26 -22.90 -3.08
N TRP A 167 1.90 -24.05 -3.31
CA TRP A 167 3.36 -24.13 -3.36
C TRP A 167 3.96 -23.35 -4.54
N GLN A 168 3.24 -23.23 -5.66
CA GLN A 168 3.67 -22.40 -6.79
C GLN A 168 3.64 -20.94 -6.37
N VAL A 169 2.54 -20.48 -5.74
CA VAL A 169 2.40 -19.10 -5.25
C VAL A 169 3.52 -18.75 -4.28
N PHE A 170 3.80 -19.67 -3.36
CA PHE A 170 4.90 -19.54 -2.42
C PHE A 170 6.24 -19.34 -3.14
N LEU A 171 6.65 -20.27 -4.01
CA LEU A 171 7.95 -20.20 -4.70
C LEU A 171 8.09 -18.97 -5.60
N VAL A 172 7.04 -18.61 -6.36
CA VAL A 172 7.09 -17.43 -7.23
C VAL A 172 7.20 -16.15 -6.39
N ALA A 173 6.48 -16.07 -5.27
CA ALA A 173 6.59 -14.93 -4.38
C ALA A 173 7.97 -14.83 -3.70
N MET A 174 8.59 -15.96 -3.32
CA MET A 174 9.98 -15.97 -2.84
C MET A 174 10.93 -15.36 -3.87
N VAL A 175 10.86 -15.85 -5.11
CA VAL A 175 11.77 -15.39 -6.18
C VAL A 175 11.56 -13.91 -6.49
N VAL A 176 10.31 -13.48 -6.63
CA VAL A 176 10.00 -12.08 -6.96
C VAL A 176 10.37 -11.16 -5.81
N GLY A 177 10.06 -11.54 -4.56
CA GLY A 177 10.44 -10.78 -3.37
C GLY A 177 11.94 -10.64 -3.24
N GLY A 178 12.68 -11.74 -3.42
CA GLY A 178 14.14 -11.73 -3.45
C GLY A 178 14.73 -10.85 -4.56
N LEU A 179 14.18 -10.91 -5.77
CA LEU A 179 14.60 -10.04 -6.87
C LEU A 179 14.31 -8.56 -6.56
N LEU A 180 13.16 -8.27 -5.93
CA LEU A 180 12.82 -6.92 -5.51
C LEU A 180 13.82 -6.39 -4.47
N GLU A 181 14.13 -7.17 -3.44
CA GLU A 181 15.14 -6.81 -2.43
C GLU A 181 16.52 -6.62 -3.07
N GLN A 182 16.92 -7.55 -3.93
CA GLN A 182 18.19 -7.49 -4.64
C GLN A 182 18.31 -6.22 -5.48
N VAL A 183 17.31 -5.92 -6.32
CA VAL A 183 17.35 -4.76 -7.22
C VAL A 183 17.26 -3.46 -6.42
N THR A 184 16.44 -3.43 -5.36
CA THR A 184 16.25 -2.20 -4.58
C THR A 184 17.48 -1.90 -3.72
N GLY A 185 18.00 -2.90 -3.02
CA GLY A 185 19.23 -2.75 -2.22
C GLY A 185 20.43 -2.37 -3.10
N TRP A 186 20.63 -3.08 -4.21
CA TRP A 186 21.68 -2.76 -5.17
C TRP A 186 21.54 -1.37 -5.80
N GLY A 187 20.32 -1.01 -6.22
CA GLY A 187 20.06 0.29 -6.82
C GLY A 187 20.29 1.43 -5.84
N MET A 188 19.87 1.27 -4.58
CA MET A 188 20.07 2.28 -3.55
C MET A 188 21.55 2.45 -3.19
N GLU A 189 22.33 1.36 -3.08
CA GLU A 189 23.77 1.48 -2.87
C GLU A 189 24.48 2.10 -4.08
N THR A 190 24.14 1.66 -5.30
CA THR A 190 24.82 2.10 -6.53
C THR A 190 24.49 3.55 -6.91
N PHE A 191 23.22 3.96 -6.82
CA PHE A 191 22.76 5.26 -7.30
C PHE A 191 22.64 6.31 -6.19
N MET A 192 22.42 5.89 -4.94
CA MET A 192 22.22 6.80 -3.81
C MET A 192 23.38 6.78 -2.81
N GLY A 193 24.33 5.85 -2.96
CA GLY A 193 25.43 5.67 -2.00
C GLY A 193 24.92 5.33 -0.60
N ALA A 194 23.76 4.69 -0.51
CA ALA A 194 23.03 4.46 0.72
C ALA A 194 22.76 2.98 0.96
N VAL A 195 22.83 2.54 2.22
CA VAL A 195 22.50 1.18 2.65
C VAL A 195 21.49 1.26 3.79
N SER A 196 20.31 0.65 3.60
CA SER A 196 19.25 0.56 4.61
C SER A 196 19.15 -0.80 5.27
N TRP A 197 19.67 -1.86 4.63
CA TRP A 197 19.83 -3.17 5.26
C TRP A 197 21.03 -3.92 4.67
N ASP A 198 21.66 -4.72 5.52
CA ASP A 198 22.77 -5.61 5.18
C ASP A 198 22.54 -6.98 5.85
N TYR A 199 22.44 -8.02 5.03
CA TYR A 199 22.21 -9.40 5.47
C TYR A 199 23.47 -10.26 5.47
N THR A 200 24.65 -9.69 5.26
CA THR A 200 25.93 -10.44 5.19
C THR A 200 26.17 -11.31 6.43
N ASN A 201 25.69 -10.86 7.60
CA ASN A 201 25.82 -11.59 8.88
C ASN A 201 24.60 -12.45 9.22
N VAL A 202 23.59 -12.54 8.35
CA VAL A 202 22.39 -13.35 8.57
C VAL A 202 22.63 -14.78 8.06
N PRO A 203 22.29 -15.82 8.85
CA PRO A 203 22.40 -17.20 8.38
C PRO A 203 21.62 -17.44 7.08
N GLY A 204 22.30 -17.95 6.06
CA GLY A 204 21.71 -18.16 4.74
C GLY A 204 21.66 -16.89 3.87
N ALA A 205 22.54 -15.91 4.11
CA ALA A 205 22.78 -14.82 3.18
C ALA A 205 23.20 -15.34 1.80
N ILE A 206 22.55 -14.84 0.75
CA ILE A 206 22.87 -15.12 -0.66
C ILE A 206 23.63 -13.94 -1.25
N THR A 207 23.19 -12.73 -0.92
CA THR A 207 23.86 -11.47 -1.25
C THR A 207 23.79 -10.53 -0.05
N LYS A 208 24.42 -9.35 -0.15
CA LYS A 208 24.30 -8.28 0.86
C LYS A 208 22.84 -7.93 1.19
N TRP A 209 21.90 -8.10 0.25
CA TRP A 209 20.51 -7.67 0.43
C TRP A 209 19.49 -8.79 0.42
N VAL A 210 19.89 -10.04 0.17
CA VAL A 210 18.98 -11.20 0.10
C VAL A 210 19.49 -12.32 0.99
N ALA A 211 18.63 -12.83 1.88
CA ALA A 211 18.90 -14.02 2.67
C ALA A 211 17.69 -14.97 2.71
N VAL A 212 17.96 -16.27 2.86
CA VAL A 212 16.97 -17.35 2.84
C VAL A 212 15.80 -17.12 3.82
N PRO A 213 16.00 -16.65 5.07
CA PRO A 213 14.87 -16.37 5.97
C PRO A 213 13.89 -15.35 5.40
N PHE A 214 14.39 -14.27 4.78
CA PHE A 214 13.54 -13.23 4.17
C PHE A 214 12.86 -13.73 2.90
N LEU A 215 13.52 -14.55 2.09
CA LEU A 215 12.87 -15.23 0.96
C LEU A 215 11.68 -16.06 1.45
N PHE A 216 11.84 -16.82 2.53
CA PHE A 216 10.73 -17.60 3.10
C PHE A 216 9.58 -16.69 3.55
N PHE A 217 9.87 -15.56 4.21
CA PHE A 217 8.85 -14.57 4.56
C PHE A 217 8.13 -14.01 3.32
N TRP A 218 8.83 -13.74 2.22
CA TRP A 218 8.20 -13.35 0.95
C TRP A 218 7.28 -14.43 0.39
N GLY A 219 7.66 -15.71 0.51
CA GLY A 219 6.80 -16.83 0.14
C GLY A 219 5.50 -16.88 0.95
N VAL A 220 5.59 -16.78 2.28
CA VAL A 220 4.42 -16.75 3.18
C VAL A 220 3.57 -15.51 2.90
N LEU A 221 4.20 -14.35 2.75
CA LEU A 221 3.53 -13.11 2.41
C LEU A 221 2.78 -13.25 1.09
N GLY A 222 3.37 -13.88 0.07
CA GLY A 222 2.72 -14.17 -1.21
C GLY A 222 1.45 -15.02 -1.07
N LEU A 223 1.47 -16.04 -0.20
CA LEU A 223 0.28 -16.85 0.08
C LEU A 223 -0.84 -16.01 0.70
N VAL A 224 -0.52 -15.21 1.71
CA VAL A 224 -1.47 -14.30 2.36
C VAL A 224 -1.95 -13.25 1.36
N TRP A 225 -1.06 -12.75 0.52
CA TRP A 225 -1.34 -11.73 -0.47
C TRP A 225 -2.30 -12.22 -1.55
N ALA A 226 -2.09 -13.44 -2.06
CA ALA A 226 -2.94 -14.03 -3.08
C ALA A 226 -4.35 -14.33 -2.56
N ASN A 227 -4.45 -14.87 -1.34
CA ASN A 227 -5.71 -15.42 -0.83
C ASN A 227 -6.57 -14.41 -0.06
N LEU A 228 -5.95 -13.41 0.58
CA LEU A 228 -6.63 -12.47 1.46
C LEU A 228 -6.50 -11.03 0.97
N ILE A 229 -5.26 -10.55 0.78
CA ILE A 229 -5.00 -9.12 0.56
C ILE A 229 -5.45 -8.70 -0.84
N THR A 230 -5.08 -9.44 -1.88
CA THR A 230 -5.42 -9.09 -3.28
C THR A 230 -6.93 -9.01 -3.49
N PRO A 231 -7.75 -10.02 -3.10
CA PRO A 231 -9.19 -9.93 -3.26
C PRO A 231 -9.81 -8.77 -2.48
N TRP A 232 -9.33 -8.53 -1.25
CA TRP A 232 -9.77 -7.42 -0.42
C TRP A 232 -9.42 -6.07 -1.04
N LEU A 233 -8.16 -5.84 -1.37
CA LEU A 233 -7.63 -4.58 -1.86
C LEU A 233 -8.28 -4.19 -3.19
N LEU A 234 -8.39 -5.12 -4.15
CA LEU A 234 -9.04 -4.84 -5.43
C LEU A 234 -10.54 -4.58 -5.28
N SER A 235 -11.21 -5.22 -4.33
CA SER A 235 -12.64 -4.95 -4.08
C SER A 235 -12.88 -3.55 -3.52
N VAL A 236 -11.95 -3.03 -2.73
CA VAL A 236 -11.97 -1.68 -2.16
C VAL A 236 -11.59 -0.63 -3.21
N ILE A 237 -10.54 -0.87 -4.00
CA ILE A 237 -10.08 0.06 -5.04
C ILE A 237 -11.10 0.18 -6.16
N GLY A 238 -11.60 -0.96 -6.65
CA GLY A 238 -12.58 -1.03 -7.72
C GLY A 238 -12.12 -0.43 -9.05
N GLU A 239 -13.10 -0.02 -9.85
CA GLU A 239 -12.88 0.66 -11.12
C GLU A 239 -13.28 2.14 -10.98
N PRO A 240 -12.59 3.07 -11.67
CA PRO A 240 -12.95 4.47 -11.63
C PRO A 240 -14.32 4.67 -12.26
N THR A 241 -15.22 5.33 -11.53
CA THR A 241 -16.62 5.50 -11.95
C THR A 241 -16.95 6.92 -12.35
N THR A 242 -16.07 7.87 -12.03
CA THR A 242 -16.17 9.28 -12.38
C THR A 242 -14.87 9.80 -12.98
N ARG A 243 -14.96 10.84 -13.82
CA ARG A 243 -13.77 11.56 -14.31
C ARG A 243 -12.98 12.22 -13.18
N ARG A 244 -13.64 12.61 -12.08
CA ARG A 244 -12.99 13.23 -10.92
C ARG A 244 -12.02 12.29 -10.23
N GLN A 245 -12.39 11.01 -10.06
CA GLN A 245 -11.49 9.98 -9.53
C GLN A 245 -10.25 9.81 -10.40
N VAL A 246 -10.43 9.76 -11.71
CA VAL A 246 -9.33 9.62 -12.67
C VAL A 246 -8.37 10.82 -12.58
N VAL A 247 -8.90 12.04 -12.60
CA VAL A 247 -8.11 13.28 -12.49
C VAL A 247 -7.38 13.35 -11.14
N PHE A 248 -8.04 12.97 -10.05
CA PHE A 248 -7.41 12.94 -8.73
C PHE A 248 -6.24 11.95 -8.67
N VAL A 249 -6.42 10.74 -9.18
CA VAL A 249 -5.34 9.73 -9.22
C VAL A 249 -4.22 10.16 -10.16
N LEU A 250 -4.52 10.88 -11.25
CA LEU A 250 -3.51 11.48 -12.10
C LEU A 250 -2.64 12.50 -11.35
N PHE A 251 -3.26 13.39 -10.56
CA PHE A 251 -2.51 14.35 -9.73
C PHE A 251 -1.66 13.64 -8.67
N LEU A 252 -2.18 12.58 -8.04
CA LEU A 252 -1.39 11.77 -7.11
C LEU A 252 -0.19 11.10 -7.80
N ALA A 253 -0.39 10.57 -9.01
CA ALA A 253 0.70 9.98 -9.79
C ALA A 253 1.77 11.02 -10.15
N ALA A 254 1.36 12.21 -10.58
CA ALA A 254 2.27 13.32 -10.89
C ALA A 254 3.05 13.78 -9.63
N TYR A 255 2.37 13.88 -8.49
CA TYR A 255 3.00 14.19 -7.21
C TYR A 255 4.06 13.16 -6.83
N LEU A 256 3.74 11.87 -6.90
CA LEU A 256 4.69 10.79 -6.59
C LEU A 256 5.88 10.78 -7.55
N ALA A 257 5.65 11.00 -8.85
CA ALA A 257 6.72 11.09 -9.84
C ALA A 257 7.67 12.26 -9.54
N LEU A 258 7.12 13.41 -9.17
CA LEU A 258 7.92 14.58 -8.78
C LEU A 258 8.71 14.32 -7.50
N ASP A 259 8.11 13.65 -6.51
CA ASP A 259 8.76 13.31 -5.24
C ASP A 259 9.90 12.30 -5.43
N ILE A 260 9.72 11.29 -6.29
CA ILE A 260 10.79 10.37 -6.68
C ILE A 260 11.93 11.14 -7.35
N PHE A 261 11.61 12.01 -8.32
CA PHE A 261 12.61 12.85 -8.99
C PHE A 261 13.39 13.72 -7.98
N MET A 262 12.68 14.41 -7.09
CA MET A 262 13.29 15.25 -6.07
C MET A 262 14.11 14.45 -5.07
N THR A 263 13.65 13.26 -4.68
CA THR A 263 14.41 12.37 -3.80
C THR A 263 15.75 11.99 -4.43
N LEU A 264 15.75 11.58 -5.71
CA LEU A 264 16.97 11.27 -6.43
C LEU A 264 17.90 12.49 -6.52
N ALA A 265 17.36 13.67 -6.87
CA ALA A 265 18.13 14.91 -6.92
C ALA A 265 18.78 15.25 -5.57
N CYS A 266 18.05 15.08 -4.45
CA CYS A 266 18.58 15.31 -3.10
C CYS A 266 19.70 14.34 -2.72
N PHE A 267 19.58 13.04 -3.06
CA PHE A 267 20.66 12.06 -2.83
C PHE A 267 21.90 12.37 -3.68
N THR A 268 21.72 12.69 -4.97
CA THR A 268 22.83 13.07 -5.84
C THR A 268 23.53 14.34 -5.33
N ARG A 269 22.76 15.34 -4.88
CA ARG A 269 23.34 16.56 -4.30
C ARG A 269 24.05 16.31 -2.97
N ARG A 270 23.51 15.45 -2.10
CA ARG A 270 24.21 15.03 -0.88
C ARG A 270 25.56 14.40 -1.20
N ALA A 271 25.59 13.39 -2.09
CA ALA A 271 26.84 12.74 -2.50
C ALA A 271 27.85 13.73 -3.09
N ALA A 272 27.39 14.68 -3.90
CA ALA A 272 28.25 15.72 -4.46
C ALA A 272 28.80 16.68 -3.40
N ARG A 273 28.01 17.07 -2.40
CA ARG A 273 28.49 17.88 -1.26
C ARG A 273 29.53 17.14 -0.43
N ASP A 274 29.31 15.85 -0.19
CA ASP A 274 30.25 15.00 0.56
C ASP A 274 31.59 14.84 -0.21
N ALA A 275 31.54 14.88 -1.56
CA ALA A 275 32.72 14.94 -2.43
C ALA A 275 33.30 16.37 -2.64
N GLY A 276 32.77 17.40 -1.98
CA GLY A 276 33.23 18.79 -2.10
C GLY A 276 32.89 19.48 -3.43
N ILE A 277 31.92 18.96 -4.21
CA ILE A 277 31.52 19.48 -5.52
C ILE A 277 30.42 20.55 -5.37
N PRO A 278 30.67 21.82 -5.75
CA PRO A 278 29.68 22.89 -5.65
C PRO A 278 28.52 22.72 -6.65
N PRO A 279 27.35 23.34 -6.38
CA PRO A 279 26.20 23.28 -7.28
C PRO A 279 26.50 23.97 -8.62
N ARG A 280 26.01 23.39 -9.73
CA ARG A 280 26.30 23.85 -11.10
C ARG A 280 25.24 24.78 -11.68
N ASN A 281 24.05 24.83 -11.10
CA ASN A 281 22.91 25.61 -11.57
C ASN A 281 22.00 26.00 -10.40
N ASP A 282 21.04 26.88 -10.68
CA ASP A 282 20.11 27.42 -9.68
C ASP A 282 19.25 26.33 -9.02
N PHE A 283 18.94 25.25 -9.75
CA PHE A 283 18.17 24.14 -9.19
C PHE A 283 18.99 23.34 -8.16
N GLU A 284 20.24 23.00 -8.48
CA GLU A 284 21.16 22.32 -7.55
C GLU A 284 21.42 23.19 -6.31
N LEU A 285 21.59 24.50 -6.49
CA LEU A 285 21.73 25.45 -5.38
C LEU A 285 20.48 25.47 -4.50
N TRP A 286 19.29 25.55 -5.10
CA TRP A 286 18.03 25.51 -4.36
C TRP A 286 17.85 24.19 -3.58
N VAL A 287 18.27 23.06 -4.16
CA VAL A 287 18.26 21.75 -3.47
C VAL A 287 19.22 21.77 -2.28
N ASP A 288 20.42 22.33 -2.44
CA ASP A 288 21.40 22.43 -1.35
C ASP A 288 20.89 23.28 -0.18
N GLU A 289 20.22 24.39 -0.47
CA GLU A 289 19.66 25.29 0.53
C GLU A 289 18.46 24.68 1.28
N ARG A 290 17.62 23.92 0.58
CA ARG A 290 16.34 23.39 1.13
C ARG A 290 16.45 21.97 1.70
N PHE A 291 17.37 21.16 1.17
CA PHE A 291 17.55 19.74 1.51
C PHE A 291 19.01 19.50 1.93
N SER A 292 19.38 20.15 3.04
CA SER A 292 20.70 20.03 3.66
C SER A 292 21.03 18.59 4.09
N ASN A 293 22.30 18.31 4.37
CA ASN A 293 22.71 17.01 4.89
C ASN A 293 22.02 16.68 6.23
N GLU A 294 21.77 17.69 7.08
CA GLU A 294 21.00 17.53 8.31
C GLU A 294 19.55 17.11 8.03
N PHE A 295 18.87 17.78 7.09
CA PHE A 295 17.52 17.39 6.67
C PHE A 295 17.52 15.93 6.19
N MET A 296 18.47 15.55 5.32
CA MET A 296 18.54 14.21 4.76
C MET A 296 18.77 13.16 5.84
N SER A 297 19.67 13.39 6.80
CA SER A 297 19.91 12.45 7.91
C SER A 297 18.70 12.33 8.84
N ASN A 298 18.02 13.44 9.16
CA ASN A 298 16.80 13.42 9.96
C ASN A 298 15.63 12.75 9.24
N ARG A 299 15.58 12.88 7.91
CA ARG A 299 14.51 12.31 7.08
C ARG A 299 14.70 10.82 6.85
N PHE A 300 15.94 10.39 6.68
CA PHE A 300 16.34 9.04 6.33
C PHE A 300 17.21 8.41 7.42
N GLN A 301 16.67 8.37 8.65
CA GLN A 301 17.38 7.96 9.88
C GLN A 301 17.98 6.54 9.80
N ASN A 302 17.41 5.69 8.96
CA ASN A 302 17.78 4.28 8.83
C ASN A 302 18.78 3.99 7.70
N MET A 303 19.28 5.03 7.02
CA MET A 303 20.25 4.87 5.93
C MET A 303 21.63 5.35 6.36
N ILE A 304 22.60 4.45 6.24
CA ILE A 304 24.02 4.82 6.23
C ILE A 304 24.29 5.38 4.83
N VAL A 305 24.74 6.63 4.75
CA VAL A 305 25.06 7.33 3.49
C VAL A 305 26.50 7.80 3.55
N GLY A 306 27.34 7.28 2.65
CA GLY A 306 28.80 7.44 2.71
C GLY A 306 29.50 6.31 3.48
N GLU A 307 30.81 6.15 3.23
CA GLU A 307 31.68 5.12 3.85
C GLU A 307 31.67 5.13 5.38
#